data_AF-A0AAU9F2A4-F1
#
_entry.id   AF-A0AAU9F2A4-F1
#
_cell.length_a   1.000
_cell.length_b   1.000
_cell.length_c   1.000
_cell.angle_alpha   90.00
_cell.angle_beta   90.00
_cell.angle_gamma   90.00
#
_symmetry.space_group_name_H-M   'P 1'
#
loop_
_entity.id
_entity.type
_entity.pdbx_description
1 polymer ?
#
loop_
_entity_poly.entity_id
_entity_poly.type
_entity_poly.pdbx_seq_one_letter_code
_entity_poly.pdbx_strand_id
1 'polypeptide(L)'
;MLSRKELVAIILMLAALLSVLNAAFFANTLPVYVSYEQLLQQVVCVGTAYLCLLYALSTWMYHSNFSRTRQHMRYALLLTLLLLIVANLVGAIAHMKLLSFSQFKESTDISGLFSPFDVACKSVSLALSILTTMLLLIVMMAVFVTIIRKHKKRSLQMHKRAAARKSQKQELKQKP
;
A
#
# COMPACT_ATOMS: atom_id res chain seq x y z
N MET A 1 -6.89 -21.72 -10.21
CA MET A 1 -6.98 -20.32 -10.69
C MET A 1 -7.06 -19.40 -9.48
N LEU A 2 -6.00 -18.64 -9.17
CA LEU A 2 -6.01 -17.70 -8.03
C LEU A 2 -7.03 -16.58 -8.25
N SER A 3 -7.84 -16.28 -7.24
CA SER A 3 -8.78 -15.17 -7.29
C SER A 3 -8.03 -13.85 -7.18
N ARG A 4 -8.47 -12.79 -7.90
CA ARG A 4 -7.82 -11.45 -7.84
C ARG A 4 -7.68 -10.91 -6.41
N LYS A 5 -8.57 -11.32 -5.50
CA LYS A 5 -8.53 -10.93 -4.08
C LYS A 5 -7.37 -11.59 -3.34
N GLU A 6 -7.14 -12.87 -3.62
CA GLU A 6 -6.05 -13.65 -3.02
C GLU A 6 -4.70 -13.14 -3.53
N LEU A 7 -4.61 -12.77 -4.81
CA LEU A 7 -3.41 -12.14 -5.36
C LEU A 7 -3.08 -10.82 -4.65
N VAL A 8 -4.09 -9.97 -4.41
CA VAL A 8 -3.90 -8.73 -3.63
C VAL A 8 -3.47 -9.02 -2.20
N ALA A 9 -4.04 -10.04 -1.56
CA ALA A 9 -3.68 -10.44 -0.20
C ALA A 9 -2.24 -10.94 -0.10
N ILE A 10 -1.78 -11.73 -1.07
CA ILE A 10 -0.41 -12.24 -1.13
C ILE A 10 0.59 -11.10 -1.33
N ILE A 11 0.28 -10.15 -2.22
CA ILE A 11 1.16 -8.98 -2.42
C ILE A 11 1.25 -8.14 -1.14
N LEU A 12 0.14 -7.96 -0.42
CA LEU A 12 0.14 -7.25 0.87
C LEU A 12 0.95 -8.01 1.94
N MET A 13 0.86 -9.34 1.99
CA MET A 13 1.69 -10.16 2.89
C MET A 13 3.18 -10.02 2.58
N LEU A 14 3.56 -10.04 1.29
CA LEU A 14 4.94 -9.81 0.87
C LEU A 14 5.42 -8.41 1.26
N ALA A 15 4.61 -7.37 1.03
CA ALA A 15 4.93 -6.02 1.45
C ALA A 15 5.09 -5.91 2.98
N ALA A 16 4.26 -6.63 3.76
CA ALA A 16 4.41 -6.68 5.21
C ALA A 16 5.71 -7.36 5.64
N LEU A 17 6.06 -8.49 5.05
CA LEU A 17 7.31 -9.21 5.34
C LEU A 17 8.53 -8.34 5.05
N LEU A 18 8.55 -7.67 3.89
CA LEU A 18 9.64 -6.75 3.53
C LEU A 18 9.71 -5.57 4.50
N SER A 19 8.57 -5.03 4.94
CA SER A 19 8.54 -3.93 5.90
C SER A 19 9.04 -4.35 7.29
N VAL A 20 8.69 -5.55 7.77
CA VAL A 20 9.21 -6.11 9.03
C VAL A 20 10.71 -6.36 8.92
N LEU A 21 11.17 -6.96 7.82
CA LEU A 21 12.59 -7.20 7.58
C LEU A 21 13.37 -5.89 7.59
N ASN A 22 12.82 -4.84 6.95
CA ASN A 22 13.43 -3.52 6.90
C ASN A 22 13.51 -2.88 8.29
N ALA A 23 12.42 -2.93 9.06
CA ALA A 23 12.38 -2.38 10.41
C ALA A 23 13.32 -3.12 11.39
N ALA A 24 13.33 -4.46 11.34
CA ALA A 24 14.00 -5.31 12.32
C ALA A 24 15.51 -5.45 12.09
N PHE A 25 15.96 -5.51 10.84
CA PHE A 25 17.37 -5.76 10.52
C PHE A 25 18.11 -4.52 10.07
N PHE A 26 17.55 -3.77 9.12
CA PHE A 26 18.29 -2.74 8.40
C PHE A 26 18.13 -1.35 9.00
N ALA A 27 16.96 -1.05 9.58
CA ALA A 27 16.76 0.17 10.32
C ALA A 27 17.24 0.08 11.79
N ASN A 28 17.48 -1.16 12.27
CA ASN A 28 18.01 -1.45 13.60
C ASN A 28 19.55 -1.64 13.61
N THR A 29 20.20 -1.52 12.45
CA THR A 29 21.66 -1.48 12.38
C THR A 29 22.09 -0.12 12.96
N LEU A 30 22.54 -0.17 14.23
CA LEU A 30 22.96 0.94 15.08
C LEU A 30 23.65 2.10 14.34
N PRO A 31 23.45 3.32 14.85
CA PRO A 31 24.55 3.95 15.54
C PRO A 31 24.20 4.15 17.01
N VAL A 32 25.23 4.35 17.83
CA VAL A 32 25.22 4.61 19.29
C VAL A 32 24.41 5.89 19.66
N TYR A 33 23.69 6.48 18.70
CA TYR A 33 22.90 7.69 18.80
C TYR A 33 21.56 7.48 18.07
N VAL A 34 20.44 7.68 18.75
CA VAL A 34 19.10 7.57 18.15
C VAL A 34 18.93 8.71 17.15
N SER A 35 19.07 8.44 15.85
CA SER A 35 18.69 9.42 14.83
C SER A 35 17.16 9.38 14.66
N TYR A 36 16.51 10.53 14.83
CA TYR A 36 15.05 10.65 14.67
C TYR A 36 14.57 10.17 13.29
N GLU A 37 15.41 10.29 12.27
CA GLU A 37 15.11 9.84 10.91
C GLU A 37 15.07 8.31 10.77
N GLN A 38 15.95 7.58 11.45
CA GLN A 38 15.91 6.11 11.48
C GLN A 38 14.70 5.62 12.29
N LEU A 39 14.40 6.28 13.42
CA LEU A 39 13.22 5.96 14.21
C LEU A 39 11.93 6.19 13.41
N LEU A 40 11.85 7.30 12.67
CA LEU A 40 10.73 7.59 11.79
C LEU A 40 10.56 6.50 10.74
N GLN A 41 11.65 6.09 10.08
CA GLN A 41 11.62 5.01 9.09
C GLN A 41 11.18 3.66 9.69
N GLN A 42 11.62 3.33 10.91
CA GLN A 42 11.17 2.13 11.63
C GLN A 42 9.68 2.18 11.93
N VAL A 43 9.19 3.29 12.48
CA VAL A 43 7.76 3.46 12.81
C VAL A 43 6.89 3.35 11.56
N VAL A 44 7.31 3.97 10.45
CA VAL A 44 6.63 3.87 9.17
C VAL A 44 6.63 2.43 8.66
N CYS A 45 7.75 1.72 8.70
CA CYS A 45 7.85 0.32 8.27
C CYS A 45 6.95 -0.61 9.12
N VAL A 46 6.98 -0.47 10.44
CA VAL A 46 6.16 -1.29 11.35
C VAL A 46 4.66 -0.99 11.16
N GLY A 47 4.28 0.29 11.06
CA GLY A 47 2.90 0.69 10.78
C GLY A 47 2.40 0.16 9.43
N THR A 48 3.27 0.18 8.41
CA THR A 48 2.99 -0.38 7.09
C THR A 48 2.79 -1.89 7.16
N ALA A 49 3.67 -2.61 7.86
CA ALA A 49 3.54 -4.05 8.06
C ALA A 49 2.23 -4.42 8.75
N TYR A 50 1.89 -3.71 9.83
CA TYR A 50 0.69 -3.95 10.61
C TYR A 50 -0.59 -3.77 9.76
N LEU A 51 -0.70 -2.66 9.04
CA LEU A 51 -1.85 -2.40 8.18
C LEU A 51 -1.93 -3.38 7.02
N CYS A 52 -0.81 -3.73 6.39
CA CYS A 52 -0.76 -4.73 5.33
C CYS A 52 -1.21 -6.11 5.81
N LEU A 53 -0.79 -6.55 7.00
CA LEU A 53 -1.23 -7.81 7.61
C LEU A 53 -2.72 -7.79 7.93
N LEU A 54 -3.22 -6.73 8.58
CA LEU A 54 -4.64 -6.58 8.87
C LEU A 54 -5.48 -6.68 7.60
N TYR A 55 -5.06 -6.01 6.52
CA TYR A 55 -5.80 -6.05 5.27
C TYR A 55 -5.67 -7.38 4.53
N ALA A 56 -4.50 -8.01 4.53
CA ALA A 56 -4.32 -9.35 3.96
C ALA A 56 -5.23 -10.37 4.68
N LEU A 57 -5.20 -10.40 6.00
CA LEU A 57 -6.05 -11.29 6.81
C LEU A 57 -7.53 -10.96 6.64
N SER A 58 -7.90 -9.68 6.52
CA SER A 58 -9.28 -9.28 6.30
C SER A 58 -9.86 -9.86 5.02
N THR A 59 -9.05 -10.09 3.99
CA THR A 59 -9.53 -10.66 2.72
C THR A 59 -9.97 -12.12 2.85
N TRP A 60 -9.37 -12.85 3.78
CA TRP A 60 -9.72 -14.24 4.09
C TRP A 60 -10.84 -14.33 5.13
N MET A 61 -10.78 -13.54 6.21
CA MET A 61 -11.74 -13.63 7.30
C MET A 61 -13.09 -12.96 6.98
N TYR A 62 -13.10 -11.81 6.31
CA TYR A 62 -14.34 -11.06 6.06
C TYR A 62 -15.03 -11.48 4.75
N HIS A 63 -15.69 -12.64 4.79
CA HIS A 63 -16.67 -13.03 3.77
C HIS A 63 -18.05 -12.38 3.99
N SER A 64 -18.10 -11.11 4.42
CA SER A 64 -19.37 -10.43 4.74
C SER A 64 -20.32 -10.40 3.53
N ASN A 65 -21.54 -10.88 3.73
CA ASN A 65 -22.56 -11.09 2.68
C ASN A 65 -23.20 -9.76 2.17
N PHE A 66 -22.91 -8.62 2.81
CA PHE A 66 -23.53 -7.34 2.47
C PHE A 66 -22.77 -6.54 1.40
N SER A 67 -23.47 -6.21 0.31
CA SER A 67 -22.86 -5.60 -0.89
C SER A 67 -22.45 -4.13 -0.73
N ARG A 68 -23.09 -3.38 0.18
CA ARG A 68 -22.85 -1.95 0.47
C ARG A 68 -21.61 -1.75 1.36
N THR A 69 -21.54 -2.47 2.48
CA THR A 69 -20.39 -2.48 3.40
C THR A 69 -19.09 -2.87 2.68
N ARG A 70 -19.16 -3.84 1.76
CA ARG A 70 -18.02 -4.26 0.93
C ARG A 70 -17.49 -3.17 -0.02
N GLN A 71 -18.27 -2.14 -0.34
CA GLN A 71 -17.75 -0.99 -1.10
C GLN A 71 -17.08 0.02 -0.20
N HIS A 72 -17.68 0.37 0.95
CA HIS A 72 -17.06 1.26 1.94
C HIS A 72 -15.68 0.73 2.38
N MET A 73 -15.57 -0.57 2.63
CA MET A 73 -14.28 -1.20 2.99
C MET A 73 -13.21 -1.08 1.89
N ARG A 74 -13.61 -1.04 0.60
CA ARG A 74 -12.66 -0.84 -0.51
C ARG A 74 -12.19 0.61 -0.61
N TYR A 75 -13.06 1.57 -0.32
CA TYR A 75 -12.68 2.98 -0.26
C TYR A 75 -11.78 3.25 0.95
N ALA A 76 -12.10 2.65 2.10
CA ALA A 76 -11.23 2.69 3.28
C ALA A 76 -9.86 2.11 2.96
N LEU A 77 -9.80 0.93 2.31
CA LEU A 77 -8.54 0.32 1.86
C LEU A 77 -7.73 1.26 0.96
N LEU A 78 -8.36 1.90 -0.04
CA LEU A 78 -7.68 2.86 -0.91
C LEU A 78 -7.12 4.06 -0.13
N LEU A 79 -7.89 4.61 0.82
CA LEU A 79 -7.45 5.72 1.65
C LEU A 79 -6.23 5.32 2.50
N THR A 80 -6.28 4.16 3.15
CA THR A 80 -5.13 3.65 3.92
C THR A 80 -3.91 3.37 3.04
N LEU A 81 -4.10 2.81 1.84
CA LEU A 81 -2.98 2.60 0.91
C LEU A 81 -2.34 3.92 0.50
N LEU A 82 -3.14 4.95 0.24
CA LEU A 82 -2.64 6.28 -0.09
C LEU A 82 -1.84 6.89 1.06
N LEU A 83 -2.37 6.82 2.29
CA LEU A 83 -1.65 7.27 3.49
C LEU A 83 -0.34 6.51 3.70
N LEU A 84 -0.34 5.19 3.50
CA LEU A 84 0.86 4.35 3.59
C LEU A 84 1.91 4.74 2.56
N ILE A 85 1.52 4.98 1.30
CA ILE A 85 2.44 5.41 0.24
C ILE A 85 3.06 6.75 0.60
N VAL A 86 2.25 7.73 1.04
CA VAL A 86 2.76 9.04 1.46
C VAL A 86 3.73 8.91 2.63
N ALA A 87 3.38 8.12 3.66
CA ALA A 87 4.24 7.89 4.81
C ALA A 87 5.57 7.22 4.43
N ASN A 88 5.54 6.20 3.57
CA ASN A 88 6.76 5.53 3.08
C ASN A 88 7.62 6.45 2.21
N LEU A 89 7.01 7.32 1.40
CA LEU A 89 7.75 8.33 0.63
C LEU A 89 8.43 9.35 1.54
N VAL A 90 7.71 9.88 2.54
CA VAL A 90 8.28 10.82 3.51
C VAL A 90 9.43 10.18 4.27
N GLY A 91 9.23 8.95 4.78
CA GLY A 91 10.27 8.19 5.47
C GLY A 91 11.50 7.95 4.58
N ALA A 92 11.30 7.55 3.31
CA ALA A 92 12.40 7.34 2.38
C ALA A 92 13.17 8.63 2.03
N ILE A 93 12.47 9.77 1.86
CA ILE A 93 13.10 11.07 1.60
C ILE A 93 13.92 11.52 2.81
N ALA A 94 13.38 11.35 4.01
CA ALA A 94 14.06 11.72 5.24
C ALA A 94 15.29 10.84 5.49
N HIS A 95 15.18 9.54 5.17
CA HIS A 95 16.30 8.61 5.19
C HIS A 95 17.37 8.92 4.12
N MET A 96 16.98 9.39 2.92
CA MET A 96 17.94 9.88 1.92
C MET A 96 18.70 11.11 2.37
N LYS A 97 18.04 12.04 3.08
CA LYS A 97 18.73 13.19 3.67
C LYS A 97 19.77 12.76 4.70
N LEU A 98 19.47 11.73 5.50
CA LEU A 98 20.42 11.14 6.44
C LEU A 98 21.64 10.55 5.72
N LEU A 99 21.42 9.77 4.65
CA LEU A 99 22.47 9.18 3.81
C LEU A 99 23.34 10.24 3.11
N SER A 100 22.75 11.37 2.75
CA SER A 100 23.45 12.46 2.07
C SER A 100 24.49 13.15 2.95
N PHE A 101 24.41 13.04 4.29
CA PHE A 101 25.27 13.72 5.29
C PHE A 101 25.65 15.16 4.90
N SER A 102 24.78 15.88 4.19
CA SER A 102 25.18 17.10 3.46
C SER A 102 25.60 18.22 4.40
N GLN A 103 25.05 18.24 5.62
CA GLN A 103 25.42 19.22 6.64
C GLN A 103 26.70 18.88 7.41
N PHE A 104 27.17 17.63 7.33
CA PHE A 104 28.30 17.15 8.13
C PHE A 104 29.56 16.90 7.30
N LYS A 105 29.38 16.59 6.00
CA LYS A 105 30.47 16.43 5.03
C LYS A 105 31.23 17.74 4.77
N GLU A 106 30.59 18.88 5.05
CA GLU A 106 31.17 20.21 4.86
C GLU A 106 32.11 20.62 6.01
N SER A 107 32.07 19.93 7.16
CA SER A 107 32.83 20.32 8.36
C SER A 107 33.70 19.22 8.97
N THR A 108 33.55 17.95 8.58
CA THR A 108 34.34 16.84 9.14
C THR A 108 34.42 15.68 8.16
N ASP A 109 35.59 15.05 8.00
CA ASP A 109 35.78 13.89 7.13
C ASP A 109 35.27 12.61 7.83
N ILE A 110 33.95 12.43 7.84
CA ILE A 110 33.25 11.32 8.54
C ILE A 110 33.28 10.01 7.73
N SER A 111 33.91 10.04 6.55
CA SER A 111 34.02 8.92 5.62
C SER A 111 34.68 7.69 6.26
N GLY A 112 35.53 7.88 7.28
CA GLY A 112 36.18 6.79 8.03
C GLY A 112 35.39 6.25 9.23
N LEU A 113 34.30 6.89 9.65
CA LEU A 113 33.50 6.47 10.82
C LEU A 113 32.44 5.40 10.48
N PHE A 114 32.08 5.28 9.21
CA PHE A 114 31.10 4.31 8.74
C PHE A 114 31.79 3.08 8.17
N SER A 115 31.57 1.94 8.81
CA SER A 115 31.98 0.65 8.24
C SER A 115 31.29 0.45 6.88
N PRO A 116 31.96 -0.15 5.88
CA PRO A 116 31.32 -0.53 4.61
C PRO A 116 30.04 -1.36 4.82
N PHE A 117 29.94 -2.08 5.93
CA PHE A 117 28.73 -2.78 6.36
C PHE A 117 27.54 -1.85 6.63
N ASP A 118 27.76 -0.71 7.28
CA ASP A 118 26.68 0.25 7.61
C ASP A 118 26.15 0.95 6.34
N VAL A 119 27.04 1.29 5.42
CA VAL A 119 26.66 1.83 4.10
C VAL A 119 25.85 0.78 3.31
N ALA A 120 26.27 -0.48 3.33
CA ALA A 120 25.53 -1.57 2.71
C ALA A 120 24.14 -1.75 3.34
N CYS A 121 24.02 -1.78 4.67
CA CYS A 121 22.73 -1.91 5.36
C CYS A 121 21.77 -0.76 5.05
N LYS A 122 22.25 0.49 5.05
CA LYS A 122 21.41 1.66 4.70
C LYS A 122 20.94 1.64 3.25
N SER A 123 21.82 1.25 2.32
CA SER A 123 21.44 1.14 0.90
C SER A 123 20.40 0.03 0.67
N VAL A 124 20.54 -1.11 1.34
CA VAL A 124 19.55 -2.20 1.32
C VAL A 124 18.23 -1.73 1.96
N SER A 125 18.28 -0.99 3.07
CA SER A 125 17.08 -0.44 3.72
C SER A 125 16.28 0.46 2.78
N LEU A 126 16.98 1.33 2.05
CA LEU A 126 16.40 2.23 1.07
C LEU A 126 15.79 1.46 -0.10
N ALA A 127 16.52 0.47 -0.64
CA ALA A 127 16.02 -0.39 -1.70
C ALA A 127 14.74 -1.14 -1.28
N LEU A 128 14.70 -1.67 -0.06
CA LEU A 128 13.51 -2.33 0.50
C LEU A 128 12.33 -1.36 0.67
N SER A 129 12.59 -0.11 1.07
CA SER A 129 11.56 0.94 1.18
C SER A 129 10.96 1.29 -0.18
N ILE A 130 11.80 1.43 -1.21
CA ILE A 130 11.36 1.69 -2.59
C ILE A 130 10.54 0.50 -3.11
N LEU A 131 11.04 -0.72 -2.92
CA LEU A 131 10.36 -1.94 -3.35
C LEU A 131 8.98 -2.08 -2.67
N THR A 132 8.90 -1.80 -1.37
CA THR A 132 7.64 -1.81 -0.61
C THR A 132 6.66 -0.77 -1.17
N THR A 133 7.14 0.44 -1.45
CA THR A 133 6.31 1.50 -2.04
C THR A 133 5.76 1.10 -3.42
N MET A 134 6.58 0.46 -4.26
CA MET A 134 6.17 -0.05 -5.56
C MET A 134 5.11 -1.15 -5.44
N LEU A 135 5.25 -2.07 -4.49
CA LEU A 135 4.24 -3.10 -4.23
C LEU A 135 2.91 -2.49 -3.79
N LEU A 136 2.94 -1.48 -2.90
CA LEU A 136 1.73 -0.76 -2.47
C LEU A 136 1.02 -0.06 -3.64
N LEU A 137 1.77 0.55 -4.57
CA LEU A 137 1.22 1.16 -5.79
C LEU A 137 0.53 0.13 -6.69
N ILE A 138 1.15 -1.05 -6.88
CA ILE A 138 0.55 -2.14 -7.66
C ILE A 138 -0.78 -2.58 -7.04
N VAL A 139 -0.84 -2.73 -5.72
CA VAL A 139 -2.08 -3.08 -5.01
C VAL A 139 -3.13 -1.97 -5.19
N MET A 140 -2.76 -0.70 -5.02
CA MET A 140 -3.66 0.43 -5.20
C MET A 140 -4.27 0.42 -6.61
N MET A 141 -3.46 0.24 -7.65
CA MET A 141 -3.92 0.16 -9.03
C MET A 141 -4.87 -1.02 -9.25
N ALA A 142 -4.55 -2.20 -8.71
CA ALA A 142 -5.42 -3.38 -8.81
C ALA A 142 -6.80 -3.16 -8.16
N VAL A 143 -6.83 -2.53 -6.98
CA VAL A 143 -8.07 -2.19 -6.26
C VAL A 143 -8.87 -1.14 -7.04
N PHE A 144 -8.19 -0.10 -7.55
CA PHE A 144 -8.80 0.98 -8.31
C PHE A 144 -9.48 0.48 -9.59
N VAL A 145 -8.76 -0.31 -10.39
CA VAL A 145 -9.31 -0.97 -11.60
C VAL A 145 -10.52 -1.83 -11.25
N THR A 146 -10.48 -2.53 -10.12
CA THR A 146 -11.60 -3.37 -9.66
C THR A 146 -12.84 -2.55 -9.31
N ILE A 147 -12.67 -1.36 -8.73
CA ILE A 147 -13.76 -0.44 -8.42
C ILE A 147 -14.38 0.11 -9.71
N ILE A 148 -13.55 0.60 -10.64
CA ILE A 148 -14.01 1.14 -11.93
C ILE A 148 -14.79 0.08 -12.72
N ARG A 149 -14.25 -1.13 -12.85
CA ARG A 149 -14.92 -2.23 -13.57
C ARG A 149 -16.28 -2.57 -12.94
N LYS A 150 -16.36 -2.56 -11.60
CA LYS A 150 -17.61 -2.82 -10.88
C LYS A 150 -18.62 -1.68 -11.08
N HIS A 151 -18.16 -0.43 -11.08
CA HIS A 151 -19.01 0.74 -11.34
C HIS A 151 -19.58 0.70 -12.77
N LYS A 152 -18.73 0.46 -13.77
CA LYS A 152 -19.13 0.30 -15.18
C LYS A 152 -20.17 -0.81 -15.36
N LYS A 153 -19.96 -1.98 -14.73
CA LYS A 153 -20.91 -3.10 -14.79
C LYS A 153 -22.27 -2.75 -14.18
N ARG A 154 -22.30 -2.05 -13.04
CA ARG A 154 -23.56 -1.61 -12.41
C ARG A 154 -24.29 -0.58 -13.26
N SER A 155 -23.59 0.40 -13.80
CA SER A 155 -24.19 1.38 -14.71
C SER A 155 -24.84 0.69 -15.91
N LEU A 156 -24.15 -0.26 -16.56
CA LEU A 156 -24.69 -1.01 -17.69
C LEU A 156 -25.95 -1.81 -17.31
N GLN A 157 -25.96 -2.44 -16.13
CA GLN A 157 -27.14 -3.16 -15.62
C GLN A 157 -28.33 -2.24 -15.35
N MET A 158 -28.08 -1.02 -14.84
CA MET A 158 -29.15 -0.03 -14.63
C MET A 158 -29.75 0.43 -15.96
N HIS A 159 -28.92 0.67 -16.99
CA HIS A 159 -29.39 1.02 -18.34
C HIS A 159 -30.22 -0.10 -18.96
N LYS A 160 -29.77 -1.37 -18.85
CA LYS A 160 -30.54 -2.53 -19.33
C LYS A 160 -31.90 -2.67 -18.63
N ARG A 161 -31.95 -2.46 -17.30
CA ARG A 161 -33.20 -2.50 -16.53
C ARG A 161 -34.14 -1.35 -16.89
N ALA A 162 -33.60 -0.15 -17.13
CA ALA A 162 -34.39 1.00 -17.57
C ALA A 162 -34.98 0.78 -18.97
N ALA A 163 -34.20 0.20 -19.90
CA ALA A 163 -34.68 -0.17 -21.23
C ALA A 163 -35.79 -1.24 -21.15
N ALA A 164 -35.60 -2.31 -20.38
CA ALA A 164 -36.62 -3.36 -20.20
C ALA A 164 -37.94 -2.81 -19.62
N ARG A 165 -37.87 -1.88 -18.66
CA ARG A 165 -39.06 -1.20 -18.11
C ARG A 165 -39.79 -0.34 -19.15
N LYS A 166 -39.07 0.28 -20.09
CA LYS A 166 -39.68 1.05 -21.18
C LYS A 166 -40.40 0.14 -22.17
N SER A 167 -39.78 -0.98 -22.54
CA SER A 167 -40.39 -1.98 -23.43
C SER A 167 -41.68 -2.57 -22.83
N GLN A 168 -41.67 -2.96 -21.55
CA GLN A 168 -42.87 -3.46 -20.86
C GLN A 168 -44.01 -2.43 -20.81
N LYS A 169 -43.70 -1.15 -20.61
CA LYS A 169 -44.71 -0.08 -20.62
C LYS A 169 -45.30 0.15 -22.02
N GLN A 170 -44.55 -0.10 -23.09
CA GLN A 170 -45.05 0.00 -24.46
C GLN A 170 -45.98 -1.18 -24.78
N GLU A 171 -45.61 -2.40 -24.41
CA GLU A 171 -46.46 -3.58 -24.59
C GLU A 171 -47.78 -3.46 -23.81
N LEU A 172 -47.76 -2.92 -22.59
CA LEU A 172 -48.96 -2.71 -21.78
C LEU A 172 -49.92 -1.66 -22.37
N LYS A 173 -49.40 -0.69 -23.14
CA LYS A 173 -50.21 0.32 -23.84
C LYS A 173 -50.78 -0.16 -25.18
N GLN A 174 -50.25 -1.25 -25.72
CA GLN A 174 -50.69 -1.84 -27.00
C GLN A 174 -51.68 -3.00 -26.83
N LYS A 175 -51.96 -3.46 -25.60
CA LYS A 175 -53.05 -4.40 -25.35
C LYS A 175 -54.40 -3.66 -25.40
N PRO A 176 -55.32 -4.05 -26.31
CA PRO A 176 -56.64 -3.44 -26.44
C PRO A 176 -57.52 -3.70 -25.22
#